data_AF-A0A259S6U8-F1
#
_entry.id   AF-A0A259S6U8-F1
#
_cell.length_a   1.000
_cell.length_b   1.000
_cell.length_c   1.000
_cell.angle_alpha   90.00
_cell.angle_beta   90.00
_cell.angle_gamma   90.00
#
_symmetry.space_group_name_H-M   'P 1'
#
loop_
_entity.id
_entity.type
_entity.pdbx_description
1 polymer ?
#
loop_
_entity_poly.entity_id
_entity_poly.type
_entity_poly.pdbx_seq_one_letter_code
_entity_poly.pdbx_strand_id
1 'polypeptide(L)'
;MDIDEILNQVPIGDIAQKLGVSEDVARQAVQEGGAALLGGLAKNAETTEGSSAIEAALAKHDGFSGAASIDDIDEADGQKIVSHVFGDNADQVAQTLTSEQKTAGIDFGKLLPILAPIVMGLIANSQKGSAGGSGGGLGDILGGLLGGGQQQGSSSGSASGGGGLGDILGGLGGLFGGGQQGSSAGGAGGIDIGGLIGGLLGGKK
;
A
#
# COMPACT_ATOMS: atom_id res chain seq x y z
N MET A 1 -10.41 5.83 -2.14
CA MET A 1 -10.18 5.87 -0.68
C MET A 1 -8.79 6.45 -0.50
N ASP A 2 -8.66 7.52 0.26
CA ASP A 2 -7.37 8.17 0.50
C ASP A 2 -6.71 7.59 1.75
N ILE A 3 -5.37 7.49 1.79
CA ILE A 3 -4.64 7.09 3.01
C ILE A 3 -5.02 7.99 4.20
N ASP A 4 -5.42 9.22 3.91
CA ASP A 4 -5.90 10.19 4.91
C ASP A 4 -7.18 9.72 5.63
N GLU A 5 -8.04 8.92 4.97
CA GLU A 5 -9.23 8.32 5.60
C GLU A 5 -8.83 7.24 6.61
N ILE A 6 -7.81 6.43 6.29
CA ILE A 6 -7.21 5.46 7.22
C ILE A 6 -6.61 6.22 8.41
N LEU A 7 -5.83 7.27 8.15
CA LEU A 7 -5.19 8.06 9.21
C LEU A 7 -6.18 8.79 10.12
N ASN A 8 -7.36 9.15 9.62
CA ASN A 8 -8.42 9.79 10.40
C ASN A 8 -9.23 8.80 11.26
N GLN A 9 -9.27 7.52 10.90
CA GLN A 9 -9.98 6.48 11.66
C GLN A 9 -9.07 5.64 12.56
N VAL A 10 -7.76 5.77 12.40
CA VAL A 10 -6.77 5.10 13.24
C VAL A 10 -6.42 6.01 14.42
N PRO A 11 -6.52 5.55 15.69
CA PRO A 11 -6.09 6.32 16.84
C PRO A 11 -4.55 6.36 16.93
N ILE A 12 -3.93 7.25 16.14
CA ILE A 12 -2.45 7.37 16.04
C ILE A 12 -1.81 7.62 17.40
N GLY A 13 -2.44 8.42 18.26
CA GLY A 13 -1.97 8.69 19.62
C GLY A 13 -1.88 7.42 20.48
N ASP A 14 -2.92 6.59 20.44
CA ASP A 14 -2.95 5.33 21.20
C ASP A 14 -1.92 4.33 20.66
N ILE A 15 -1.74 4.28 19.33
CA ILE A 15 -0.72 3.44 18.71
C ILE A 15 0.67 3.89 19.15
N ALA A 16 0.94 5.20 19.11
CA ALA A 16 2.21 5.77 19.53
C ALA A 16 2.50 5.45 21.00
N GLN A 17 1.51 5.58 21.88
CA GLN A 17 1.63 5.24 23.30
C GLN A 17 1.87 3.74 23.52
N LYS A 18 1.11 2.87 22.84
CA LYS A 18 1.21 1.41 22.98
C LYS A 18 2.53 0.86 22.46
N LEU A 19 3.08 1.48 21.41
CA LEU A 19 4.35 1.09 20.81
C LEU A 19 5.56 1.84 21.41
N GLY A 20 5.34 2.87 22.22
CA GLY A 20 6.40 3.65 22.87
C GLY A 20 7.21 4.52 21.90
N VAL A 21 6.57 5.02 20.84
CA VAL A 21 7.19 5.82 19.78
C VAL A 21 6.52 7.20 19.66
N SER A 22 7.09 8.11 18.87
CA SER A 22 6.42 9.39 18.57
C SER A 22 5.25 9.19 17.61
N GLU A 23 4.27 10.10 17.67
CA GLU A 23 3.12 10.10 16.75
C GLU A 23 3.54 10.17 15.28
N ASP A 24 4.63 10.87 14.96
CA ASP A 24 5.18 10.94 13.60
C ASP A 24 5.64 9.55 13.12
N VAL A 25 6.35 8.80 13.97
CA VAL A 25 6.85 7.46 13.64
C VAL A 25 5.69 6.47 13.58
N ALA A 26 4.71 6.57 14.50
CA ALA A 26 3.48 5.79 14.44
C ALA A 26 2.70 6.05 13.15
N ARG A 27 2.56 7.32 12.74
CA ARG A 27 1.90 7.70 11.47
C ARG A 27 2.60 7.08 10.27
N GLN A 28 3.93 7.15 10.21
CA GLN A 28 4.70 6.50 9.13
C GLN A 28 4.47 4.99 9.11
N ALA A 29 4.48 4.31 10.25
CA ALA A 29 4.25 2.88 10.28
C ALA A 29 2.80 2.47 9.97
N VAL A 30 1.83 3.31 10.31
CA VAL A 30 0.44 3.11 9.89
C VAL A 30 0.32 3.21 8.37
N GLN A 31 1.03 4.14 7.74
CA GLN A 31 1.09 4.25 6.27
C GLN A 31 1.76 3.03 5.63
N GLU A 32 2.93 2.63 6.11
CA GLU A 32 3.67 1.47 5.58
C GLU A 32 2.92 0.15 5.82
N GLY A 33 2.41 -0.06 7.04
CA GLY A 33 1.64 -1.24 7.41
C GLY A 33 0.30 -1.31 6.69
N GLY A 34 -0.39 -0.18 6.53
CA GLY A 34 -1.61 -0.08 5.74
C GLY A 34 -1.39 -0.41 4.26
N ALA A 35 -0.31 0.12 3.67
CA ALA A 35 0.06 -0.19 2.29
C ALA A 35 0.43 -1.68 2.11
N ALA A 36 1.16 -2.27 3.06
CA ALA A 36 1.48 -3.69 3.05
C ALA A 36 0.22 -4.56 3.13
N LEU A 37 -0.69 -4.25 4.07
CA LEU A 37 -1.98 -4.95 4.21
C LEU A 37 -2.80 -4.86 2.93
N LEU A 38 -2.87 -3.69 2.32
CA LEU A 38 -3.58 -3.48 1.07
C LEU A 38 -2.97 -4.31 -0.08
N GLY A 39 -1.64 -4.33 -0.19
CA GLY A 39 -0.94 -5.14 -1.18
C GLY A 39 -1.15 -6.64 -0.97
N GLY A 40 -1.15 -7.11 0.28
CA GLY A 40 -1.44 -8.51 0.62
C GLY A 40 -2.89 -8.90 0.30
N LEU A 41 -3.85 -8.00 0.59
CA LEU A 41 -5.26 -8.18 0.26
C LEU A 41 -5.46 -8.24 -1.25
N ALA A 42 -4.84 -7.33 -2.01
CA ALA A 42 -4.89 -7.31 -3.46
C ALA A 42 -4.37 -8.63 -4.03
N LYS A 43 -3.20 -9.11 -3.57
CA LYS A 43 -2.62 -10.38 -4.00
C LYS A 43 -3.49 -11.59 -3.66
N ASN A 44 -4.11 -11.62 -2.48
CA ASN A 44 -5.03 -12.70 -2.13
C ASN A 44 -6.31 -12.67 -2.94
N ALA A 45 -6.83 -11.49 -3.25
CA ALA A 45 -8.02 -11.31 -4.06
C ALA A 45 -7.85 -11.78 -5.51
N GLU A 46 -6.61 -11.98 -6.00
CA GLU A 46 -6.32 -12.59 -7.31
C GLU A 46 -6.75 -14.07 -7.38
N THR A 47 -6.90 -14.73 -6.23
CA THR A 47 -7.36 -16.13 -6.15
C THR A 47 -8.84 -16.21 -5.81
N THR A 48 -9.51 -17.29 -6.26
CA THR A 48 -10.94 -17.51 -5.98
C THR A 48 -11.17 -17.79 -4.49
N GLU A 49 -10.26 -18.54 -3.86
CA GLU A 49 -10.30 -18.83 -2.44
C GLU A 49 -10.05 -17.59 -1.59
N GLY A 50 -9.04 -16.78 -1.95
CA GLY A 50 -8.69 -15.56 -1.22
C GLY A 50 -9.76 -14.48 -1.32
N SER A 51 -10.34 -14.26 -2.51
CA SER A 51 -11.47 -13.34 -2.67
C SER A 51 -12.69 -13.75 -1.83
N SER A 52 -13.07 -15.04 -1.84
CA SER A 52 -14.17 -15.56 -1.01
C SER A 52 -13.89 -15.40 0.50
N ALA A 53 -12.65 -15.64 0.93
CA ALA A 53 -12.25 -15.48 2.33
C ALA A 53 -12.29 -14.00 2.76
N ILE A 54 -11.87 -13.08 1.89
CA ILE A 54 -11.93 -11.65 2.16
C ILE A 54 -13.40 -11.19 2.22
N GLU A 55 -14.26 -11.63 1.31
CA GLU A 55 -15.70 -11.31 1.35
C GLU A 55 -16.35 -11.77 2.67
N ALA A 56 -16.03 -12.98 3.14
CA ALA A 56 -16.51 -13.49 4.42
C ALA A 56 -16.00 -12.66 5.61
N ALA A 57 -14.73 -12.23 5.57
CA ALA A 57 -14.17 -11.33 6.58
C ALA A 57 -14.86 -9.96 6.54
N LEU A 58 -15.06 -9.37 5.36
CA LEU A 58 -15.74 -8.08 5.20
C LEU A 58 -17.17 -8.12 5.72
N ALA A 59 -17.90 -9.21 5.50
CA ALA A 59 -19.23 -9.39 6.08
C ALA A 59 -19.22 -9.47 7.61
N LYS A 60 -18.15 -10.00 8.21
CA LYS A 60 -17.96 -10.07 9.67
C LYS A 60 -17.59 -8.71 10.28
N HIS A 61 -16.89 -7.88 9.52
CA HIS A 61 -16.47 -6.53 9.90
C HIS A 61 -17.37 -5.42 9.33
N ASP A 62 -18.52 -5.79 8.76
CA ASP A 62 -19.51 -4.81 8.28
C ASP A 62 -20.05 -4.01 9.47
N GLY A 63 -20.05 -2.68 9.33
CA GLY A 63 -20.46 -1.75 10.39
C GLY A 63 -19.36 -1.27 11.33
N PHE A 64 -18.11 -1.70 11.16
CA PHE A 64 -16.97 -1.08 11.85
C PHE A 64 -16.81 0.36 11.35
N SER A 65 -17.12 1.33 12.22
CA SER A 65 -17.10 2.77 11.89
C SER A 65 -15.78 3.45 12.28
N GLY A 66 -14.73 2.67 12.50
CA GLY A 66 -13.48 3.09 13.14
C GLY A 66 -13.41 2.62 14.59
N ALA A 67 -12.20 2.34 15.08
CA ALA A 67 -11.98 2.09 16.50
C ALA A 67 -11.97 3.44 17.21
N ALA A 68 -12.85 3.63 18.20
CA ALA A 68 -12.82 4.84 19.03
C ALA A 68 -11.60 4.85 19.96
N SER A 69 -11.10 3.65 20.30
CA SER A 69 -9.86 3.46 21.05
C SER A 69 -9.18 2.16 20.63
N ILE A 70 -7.87 2.05 20.86
CA ILE A 70 -7.10 0.84 20.51
C ILE A 70 -7.58 -0.42 21.26
N ASP A 71 -8.30 -0.25 22.37
CA ASP A 71 -8.87 -1.33 23.19
C ASP A 71 -10.12 -1.96 22.56
N ASP A 72 -10.77 -1.28 21.61
CA ASP A 72 -11.90 -1.83 20.85
C ASP A 72 -11.44 -2.82 19.77
N ILE A 73 -10.12 -2.95 19.58
CA ILE A 73 -9.52 -3.77 18.54
C ILE A 73 -9.23 -5.16 19.08
N ASP A 74 -9.88 -6.16 18.51
CA ASP A 74 -9.56 -7.56 18.77
C ASP A 74 -8.25 -7.94 18.07
N GLU A 75 -7.15 -7.91 18.82
CA GLU A 75 -5.83 -8.30 18.32
C GLU A 75 -5.77 -9.76 17.84
N ALA A 76 -6.54 -10.67 18.45
CA ALA A 76 -6.53 -12.07 18.07
C ALA A 76 -7.25 -12.28 16.73
N ASP A 77 -8.31 -11.50 16.48
CA ASP A 77 -8.94 -11.43 15.18
C ASP A 77 -8.02 -10.77 14.15
N GLY A 78 -7.36 -9.69 14.54
CA GLY A 78 -6.34 -9.02 13.74
C GLY A 78 -5.21 -9.95 13.28
N GLN A 79 -4.69 -10.79 14.18
CA GLN A 79 -3.68 -11.80 13.82
C GLN A 79 -4.19 -12.77 12.75
N LYS A 80 -5.44 -13.22 12.84
CA LYS A 80 -6.03 -14.11 11.81
C LYS A 80 -6.15 -13.41 10.47
N ILE A 81 -6.56 -12.14 10.47
CA ILE A 81 -6.63 -11.33 9.24
C ILE A 81 -5.23 -11.24 8.62
N VAL A 82 -4.20 -10.87 9.40
CA VAL A 82 -2.81 -10.80 8.91
C VAL A 82 -2.35 -12.14 8.33
N SER A 83 -2.62 -13.25 9.02
CA SER A 83 -2.30 -14.59 8.52
C SER A 83 -3.04 -14.95 7.24
N HIS A 84 -4.30 -14.53 7.07
CA HIS A 84 -5.01 -14.73 5.80
C HIS A 84 -4.47 -13.82 4.69
N VAL A 85 -4.14 -12.58 5.02
CA VAL A 85 -3.66 -11.53 4.08
C VAL A 85 -2.26 -11.79 3.56
N PHE A 86 -1.39 -12.43 4.33
CA PHE A 86 -0.02 -12.71 3.91
C PHE A 86 0.32 -14.19 3.80
N GLY A 87 -0.55 -15.07 4.30
CA GLY A 87 -0.30 -16.50 4.37
C GLY A 87 0.98 -16.80 5.14
N ASP A 88 1.80 -17.69 4.58
CA ASP A 88 3.11 -18.05 5.12
C ASP A 88 4.12 -16.89 5.15
N ASN A 89 3.83 -15.76 4.48
CA ASN A 89 4.72 -14.61 4.43
C ASN A 89 4.46 -13.59 5.55
N ALA A 90 3.46 -13.79 6.41
CA ALA A 90 3.09 -12.84 7.46
C ALA A 90 4.30 -12.40 8.31
N ASP A 91 5.08 -13.37 8.80
CA ASP A 91 6.28 -13.12 9.60
C ASP A 91 7.37 -12.41 8.80
N GLN A 92 7.54 -12.79 7.53
CA GLN A 92 8.54 -12.16 6.65
C GLN A 92 8.19 -10.70 6.35
N VAL A 93 6.91 -10.40 6.11
CA VAL A 93 6.42 -9.03 5.88
C VAL A 93 6.60 -8.20 7.14
N ALA A 94 6.18 -8.72 8.30
CA ALA A 94 6.38 -8.04 9.58
C ALA A 94 7.86 -7.75 9.86
N GLN A 95 8.74 -8.71 9.61
CA GLN A 95 10.18 -8.54 9.84
C GLN A 95 10.83 -7.57 8.85
N THR A 96 10.38 -7.56 7.59
CA THR A 96 10.84 -6.61 6.57
C THR A 96 10.50 -5.18 6.98
N LEU A 97 9.26 -4.94 7.35
CA LEU A 97 8.79 -3.62 7.80
C LEU A 97 9.48 -3.17 9.09
N THR A 98 9.65 -4.08 10.06
CA THR A 98 10.38 -3.82 11.31
C THR A 98 11.85 -3.44 11.08
N SER A 99 12.43 -3.91 9.97
CA SER A 99 13.82 -3.62 9.59
C SER A 99 13.98 -2.33 8.80
N GLU A 100 12.90 -1.64 8.44
CA GLU A 100 12.97 -0.37 7.72
C GLU A 100 13.52 0.75 8.61
N GLN A 101 14.42 1.56 8.06
CA GLN A 101 15.04 2.67 8.80
C GLN A 101 14.04 3.78 9.14
N LYS A 102 12.95 3.90 8.37
CA LYS A 102 11.93 4.94 8.52
C LYS A 102 11.01 4.69 9.71
N THR A 103 10.84 3.43 10.08
CA THR A 103 9.98 2.96 11.17
C THR A 103 10.78 2.23 12.24
N ALA A 104 12.08 2.53 12.33
CA ALA A 104 13.01 1.97 13.29
C ALA A 104 12.47 2.10 14.72
N GLY A 105 12.34 0.95 15.40
CA GLY A 105 11.80 0.85 16.76
C GLY A 105 10.33 0.42 16.83
N ILE A 106 9.65 0.23 15.70
CA ILE A 106 8.29 -0.34 15.66
C ILE A 106 8.34 -1.84 15.37
N ASP A 107 7.62 -2.60 16.20
CA ASP A 107 7.37 -4.01 15.97
C ASP A 107 6.11 -4.18 15.11
N PHE A 108 6.29 -4.43 13.82
CA PHE A 108 5.16 -4.65 12.91
C PHE A 108 4.42 -5.96 13.18
N GLY A 109 5.02 -6.92 13.90
CA GLY A 109 4.30 -8.10 14.39
C GLY A 109 3.19 -7.75 15.38
N LYS A 110 3.29 -6.59 16.05
CA LYS A 110 2.24 -6.06 16.95
C LYS A 110 1.36 -5.03 16.27
N LEU A 111 1.93 -4.21 15.38
CA LEU A 111 1.17 -3.18 14.69
C LEU A 111 0.21 -3.78 13.64
N LEU A 112 0.66 -4.76 12.85
CA LEU A 112 -0.19 -5.33 11.78
C LEU A 112 -1.50 -5.92 12.30
N PRO A 113 -1.53 -6.71 13.40
CA PRO A 113 -2.78 -7.17 13.98
C PRO A 113 -3.71 -6.05 14.46
N ILE A 114 -3.17 -4.91 14.87
CA ILE A 114 -3.99 -3.76 15.28
C ILE A 114 -4.58 -3.07 14.05
N LEU A 115 -3.80 -2.94 12.98
CA LEU A 115 -4.23 -2.27 11.75
C LEU A 115 -5.19 -3.10 10.90
N ALA A 116 -5.05 -4.43 10.92
CA ALA A 116 -5.79 -5.31 10.02
C ALA A 116 -7.33 -5.21 10.18
N PRO A 117 -7.92 -5.22 11.39
CA PRO A 117 -9.36 -5.01 11.58
C PRO A 117 -9.82 -3.62 11.10
N ILE A 118 -8.99 -2.58 11.27
CA ILE A 118 -9.32 -1.21 10.85
C ILE A 118 -9.39 -1.11 9.33
N VAL A 119 -8.38 -1.62 8.64
CA VAL A 119 -8.32 -1.64 7.17
C VAL A 119 -9.49 -2.46 6.61
N MET A 120 -9.82 -3.61 7.22
CA MET A 120 -10.99 -4.40 6.81
C MET A 120 -12.30 -3.64 6.98
N GLY A 121 -12.51 -2.98 8.11
CA GLY A 121 -13.72 -2.18 8.35
C GLY A 121 -13.89 -1.04 7.35
N LEU A 122 -12.79 -0.37 7.00
CA LEU A 122 -12.78 0.68 5.97
C LEU A 122 -13.18 0.17 4.59
N ILE A 123 -12.63 -0.98 4.19
CA ILE A 123 -12.97 -1.62 2.91
C ILE A 123 -14.44 -2.07 2.92
N ALA A 124 -14.90 -2.69 4.01
CA ALA A 124 -16.29 -3.13 4.15
C ALA A 124 -17.26 -1.94 4.03
N ASN A 125 -16.95 -0.84 4.70
CA ASN A 125 -17.75 0.38 4.63
C ASN A 125 -17.72 1.03 3.23
N SER A 126 -16.58 0.96 2.52
CA SER A 126 -16.45 1.47 1.16
C SER A 126 -17.21 0.63 0.14
N GLN A 127 -17.22 -0.70 0.30
CA GLN A 127 -18.04 -1.61 -0.50
C GLN A 127 -19.54 -1.32 -0.28
N LYS A 128 -19.95 -1.08 0.96
CA LYS A 128 -21.33 -0.75 1.32
C LYS A 128 -21.76 0.64 0.82
N GLY A 129 -20.88 1.64 0.89
CA GLY A 129 -21.11 2.98 0.33
C GLY A 129 -21.22 2.96 -1.21
N SER A 130 -20.51 2.03 -1.86
CA SER A 130 -20.54 1.84 -3.32
C SER A 130 -21.74 0.99 -3.80
N ALA A 131 -22.49 0.34 -2.90
CA ALA A 131 -23.68 -0.44 -3.23
C ALA A 131 -24.83 0.37 -3.85
N GLY A 132 -24.72 1.71 -3.93
CA GLY A 132 -25.62 2.58 -4.69
C GLY A 132 -25.33 2.66 -6.20
N GLY A 133 -24.20 2.11 -6.69
CA GLY A 133 -23.86 2.19 -8.11
C GLY A 133 -22.82 1.15 -8.54
N SER A 134 -23.28 0.17 -9.34
CA SER A 134 -22.50 -0.84 -10.08
C SER A 134 -21.54 -1.71 -9.26
N GLY A 135 -21.85 -3.01 -9.21
CA GLY A 135 -21.02 -4.06 -8.60
C GLY A 135 -19.65 -4.25 -9.26
N GLY A 136 -18.71 -3.35 -8.96
CA GLY A 136 -17.29 -3.61 -9.08
C GLY A 136 -16.87 -4.56 -7.96
N GLY A 137 -16.19 -5.65 -8.30
CA GLY A 137 -15.71 -6.62 -7.33
C GLY A 137 -14.63 -6.03 -6.42
N LEU A 138 -14.24 -6.79 -5.39
CA LEU A 138 -13.14 -6.40 -4.50
C LEU A 138 -11.87 -6.05 -5.29
N GLY A 139 -11.59 -6.78 -6.37
CA GLY A 139 -10.47 -6.51 -7.28
C GLY A 139 -10.57 -5.17 -8.02
N ASP A 140 -11.76 -4.65 -8.30
CA ASP A 140 -11.94 -3.34 -8.93
C ASP A 140 -11.75 -2.21 -7.92
N ILE A 141 -12.17 -2.41 -6.67
CA ILE A 141 -11.97 -1.46 -5.58
C ILE A 141 -10.48 -1.38 -5.23
N LEU A 142 -9.85 -2.54 -5.03
CA LEU A 142 -8.43 -2.63 -4.72
C LEU A 142 -7.55 -2.24 -5.91
N GLY A 143 -7.94 -2.60 -7.13
CA GLY A 143 -7.26 -2.24 -8.37
C GLY A 143 -7.42 -0.76 -8.72
N GLY A 144 -8.58 -0.17 -8.46
CA GLY A 144 -8.80 1.28 -8.55
C GLY A 144 -8.05 2.06 -7.47
N LEU A 145 -7.77 1.44 -6.32
CA LEU A 145 -7.00 2.05 -5.24
C LEU A 145 -5.48 1.92 -5.47
N LEU A 146 -5.02 0.76 -5.94
CA LEU A 146 -3.60 0.45 -6.17
C LEU A 146 -3.10 0.93 -7.55
N GLY A 147 -4.00 0.96 -8.54
CA GLY A 147 -3.75 1.37 -9.92
C GLY A 147 -4.38 2.71 -10.32
N GLY A 148 -5.06 3.38 -9.39
CA GLY A 148 -5.75 4.67 -9.60
C GLY A 148 -4.83 5.89 -9.77
N GLY A 149 -3.80 5.77 -10.61
CA GLY A 149 -3.06 6.90 -11.17
C GLY A 149 -3.39 7.18 -12.63
N GLN A 150 -4.15 6.32 -13.31
CA GLN A 150 -4.43 6.47 -14.74
C GLN A 150 -5.86 6.05 -15.07
N GLN A 151 -6.77 7.02 -15.25
CA GLN A 151 -7.28 7.39 -16.58
C GLN A 151 -8.50 8.35 -16.49
N GLN A 152 -8.40 9.45 -17.25
CA GLN A 152 -9.47 10.27 -17.86
C GLN A 152 -10.13 11.43 -17.07
N GLY A 153 -9.53 12.62 -17.21
CA GLY A 153 -10.22 13.91 -17.10
C GLY A 153 -9.40 15.02 -17.75
N SER A 154 -9.72 15.39 -18.99
CA SER A 154 -9.08 16.51 -19.70
C SER A 154 -9.32 17.84 -18.97
N SER A 155 -8.27 18.60 -18.64
CA SER A 155 -8.11 20.03 -18.96
C SER A 155 -6.95 20.65 -18.17
N SER A 156 -6.05 21.30 -18.91
CA SER A 156 -5.39 22.57 -18.58
C SER A 156 -5.01 22.85 -17.12
N GLY A 157 -3.71 22.97 -16.88
CA GLY A 157 -3.20 23.96 -15.92
C GLY A 157 -2.21 23.43 -14.89
N SER A 158 -0.94 23.74 -15.12
CA SER A 158 0.05 24.27 -14.18
C SER A 158 0.03 23.88 -12.69
N ALA A 159 1.25 23.64 -12.19
CA ALA A 159 1.66 23.66 -10.77
C ALA A 159 1.19 22.44 -9.95
N SER A 160 1.85 21.96 -8.91
CA SER A 160 3.15 22.17 -8.27
C SER A 160 3.06 21.30 -7.01
N GLY A 161 4.02 20.39 -6.79
CA GLY A 161 4.31 19.82 -5.47
C GLY A 161 3.28 18.84 -4.87
N GLY A 162 3.71 17.61 -4.67
CA GLY A 162 3.00 16.65 -3.82
C GLY A 162 3.35 15.22 -4.21
N GLY A 163 4.39 14.65 -3.58
CA GLY A 163 4.79 13.26 -3.76
C GLY A 163 3.63 12.33 -3.44
N GLY A 164 3.01 11.79 -4.48
CA GLY A 164 1.89 10.87 -4.38
C GLY A 164 2.38 9.44 -4.20
N LEU A 165 1.51 8.62 -3.61
CA LEU A 165 1.68 7.19 -3.40
C LEU A 165 2.13 6.42 -4.65
N GLY A 166 1.90 6.95 -5.86
CA GLY A 166 2.41 6.42 -7.11
C GLY A 166 3.93 6.38 -7.23
N ASP A 167 4.66 7.31 -6.60
CA ASP A 167 6.12 7.30 -6.57
C ASP A 167 6.67 6.24 -5.57
N ILE A 168 5.98 6.03 -4.44
CA ILE A 168 6.39 5.07 -3.41
C ILE A 168 6.02 3.64 -3.82
N LEU A 169 4.81 3.43 -4.35
CA LEU A 169 4.42 2.13 -4.92
C LEU A 169 5.10 1.84 -6.25
N GLY A 170 5.43 2.85 -7.06
CA GLY A 170 6.30 2.66 -8.23
C GLY A 170 7.70 2.19 -7.82
N GLY A 171 8.22 2.69 -6.69
CA GLY A 171 9.49 2.24 -6.11
C GLY A 171 9.45 0.86 -5.43
N LEU A 172 8.37 0.54 -4.72
CA LEU A 172 8.21 -0.72 -3.97
C LEU A 172 7.65 -1.86 -4.83
N GLY A 173 6.74 -1.57 -5.77
CA GLY A 173 6.20 -2.52 -6.73
C GLY A 173 7.27 -3.02 -7.71
N GLY A 174 8.26 -2.19 -8.03
CA GLY A 174 9.46 -2.62 -8.76
C GLY A 174 10.41 -3.52 -7.95
N LEU A 175 10.26 -3.56 -6.63
CA LEU A 175 11.08 -4.37 -5.72
C LEU A 175 10.41 -5.70 -5.34
N PHE A 176 9.08 -5.72 -5.19
CA PHE A 176 8.32 -6.92 -4.78
C PHE A 176 7.75 -7.74 -5.96
N GLY A 177 7.65 -7.15 -7.16
CA GLY A 177 7.25 -7.83 -8.39
C GLY A 177 8.44 -8.40 -9.16
N GLY A 178 9.07 -9.47 -8.65
CA GLY A 178 10.22 -10.09 -9.31
C GLY A 178 9.83 -11.00 -10.49
N GLY A 179 10.30 -10.68 -11.70
CA GLY A 179 10.38 -11.64 -12.81
C GLY A 179 10.57 -11.12 -14.25
N GLN A 180 11.83 -10.93 -14.65
CA GLN A 180 12.40 -11.09 -16.02
C GLN A 180 12.48 -9.89 -17.01
N GLN A 181 13.64 -9.23 -16.97
CA GLN A 181 14.54 -8.83 -18.09
C GLN A 181 13.96 -8.35 -19.45
N GLY A 182 14.19 -7.06 -19.76
CA GLY A 182 14.12 -6.51 -21.11
C GLY A 182 14.62 -5.06 -21.19
N SER A 183 15.88 -4.91 -21.61
CA SER A 183 16.67 -3.69 -21.85
C SER A 183 15.96 -2.39 -22.27
N SER A 184 16.27 -1.28 -21.59
CA SER A 184 16.76 0.01 -22.13
C SER A 184 16.70 1.07 -21.02
N ALA A 185 17.83 1.41 -20.38
CA ALA A 185 18.58 2.64 -20.68
C ALA A 185 17.65 3.87 -20.76
N GLY A 186 17.62 4.80 -19.80
CA GLY A 186 18.69 5.34 -18.99
C GLY A 186 18.52 6.86 -19.05
N GLY A 187 18.25 7.48 -17.91
CA GLY A 187 18.09 8.92 -17.80
C GLY A 187 19.40 9.68 -17.99
N ALA A 188 19.26 10.85 -18.62
CA ALA A 188 19.99 12.10 -18.41
C ALA A 188 21.53 12.07 -18.27
N GLY A 189 22.18 12.75 -19.21
CA GLY A 189 23.32 13.63 -18.88
C GLY A 189 24.69 12.98 -18.87
N GLY A 190 25.07 12.29 -19.94
CA GLY A 190 26.46 11.95 -20.22
C GLY A 190 26.83 12.47 -21.61
N ILE A 191 27.92 13.21 -21.72
CA ILE A 191 28.48 13.62 -23.01
C ILE A 191 28.77 12.33 -23.81
N ASP A 192 28.05 12.13 -24.92
CA ASP A 192 28.21 10.98 -25.81
C ASP A 192 29.60 10.98 -26.47
N ILE A 193 30.57 10.38 -25.78
CA ILE A 193 31.92 10.13 -26.30
C ILE A 193 31.84 9.22 -27.54
N GLY A 194 30.79 8.38 -27.64
CA GLY A 194 30.49 7.56 -28.82
C GLY A 194 30.08 8.37 -30.05
N GLY A 195 29.37 9.49 -29.87
CA GLY A 195 29.02 10.42 -30.95
C GLY A 195 30.19 11.29 -31.40
N LEU A 196 31.09 11.63 -30.47
CA LEU A 196 32.26 12.47 -30.74
C LEU A 196 33.35 11.72 -31.54
N ILE A 197 33.48 10.40 -31.38
CA ILE A 197 34.42 9.57 -32.16
C ILE A 197 33.91 9.31 -33.59
N GLY A 198 32.58 9.27 -33.79
CA GLY A 198 31.97 9.12 -35.11
C GLY A 198 32.12 10.34 -36.02
N GLY A 199 32.21 11.55 -35.45
CA GLY A 199 32.34 12.82 -36.19
C GLY A 199 33.77 13.18 -36.62
N LEU A 200 34.80 12.54 -36.07
CA LEU A 200 36.22 12.87 -36.33
C LEU A 200 36.92 11.96 -37.36
N LEU A 201 36.24 10.91 -37.85
CA LEU A 201 36.80 10.01 -38.88
C LEU A 201 36.09 10.12 -40.25
N GLY A 202 35.02 10.92 -40.34
CA GLY A 202 34.28 11.19 -41.59
C GLY A 202 34.83 12.41 -42.34
N GLY A 203 36.10 12.39 -42.74
CA GLY A 203 36.72 13.55 -43.36
C GLY A 203 37.94 13.23 -44.23
N LYS A 204 37.78 12.45 -45.32
CA LYS A 204 38.51 12.70 -46.56
C LYS A 204 38.04 11.87 -47.77
N LYS A 205 37.80 12.63 -48.85
CA LYS A 205 37.69 12.29 -50.28
C LYS A 205 36.31 11.95 -50.80
#